data_AF-A0A7L1PT58-F1
#
_entry.id   AF-A0A7L1PT58-F1
#
_cell.length_a   1.000
_cell.length_b   1.000
_cell.length_c   1.000
_cell.angle_alpha   90.00
_cell.angle_beta   90.00
_cell.angle_gamma   90.00
#
_symmetry.space_group_name_H-M   'P 1'
#
loop_
_entity.id
_entity.type
_entity.pdbx_description
1 polymer ?
#
loop_
_entity_poly.entity_id
_entity_poly.type
_entity_poly.pdbx_seq_one_letter_code
_entity_poly.pdbx_strand_id
1 'polypeptide(L)'
;AEGEEFYEASPYEPVTSRLSDIFRLASIFSGMDPATTSKSNHCLDAAKACNLNDNCKRLRSGYISTCSRELSATEPCSRRKCHKALRQFFDRVPGEFTFRLLFCSCKDPACAERRRQTIVPSCSYEDKDKPNCLDLRGACRADHLCRSRLADFHANCQATFQSLTSCPGDNFQACLGSYVGLIGFDITPNYVDASTTSITISPWCSCKGSGNMEEECEKFLRDFTENPCLRNAIQAFGNGTDVNVSPKNPNPAATALPKAEKGPVLPDDVNDSNTAYDASVISTCSSLQEQGLKPNSSKEQSLCYSEAQLTTDVMPDQKTFMDPKAGSSRHRESRILLLVPILI
;
A
#
# COMPACT_ATOMS: atom_id res chain seq x y z
N ALA A 1 14.44 34.26 4.26
CA ALA A 1 14.13 33.91 2.86
C ALA A 1 14.90 32.65 2.52
N GLU A 2 14.24 31.51 2.68
CA GLU A 2 14.52 30.27 1.95
C GLU A 2 13.12 29.77 1.60
N GLY A 3 12.79 29.72 0.31
CA GLY A 3 11.49 29.23 -0.13
C GLY A 3 11.47 27.73 0.10
N GLU A 4 10.60 27.25 1.00
CA GLU A 4 10.35 25.82 1.09
C GLU A 4 9.89 25.33 -0.29
N GLU A 5 10.60 24.34 -0.83
CA GLU A 5 10.25 23.76 -2.11
C GLU A 5 8.84 23.12 -2.00
N PHE A 6 7.96 23.40 -2.96
CA PHE A 6 6.58 22.92 -2.93
C PHE A 6 6.53 21.38 -2.95
N TYR A 7 7.47 20.75 -3.66
CA TYR A 7 7.70 19.31 -3.66
C TYR A 7 9.09 19.01 -3.12
N GLU A 8 9.22 17.93 -2.36
CA GLU A 8 10.53 17.43 -1.90
C GLU A 8 10.95 16.24 -2.77
N ALA A 9 12.27 16.04 -2.92
CA ALA A 9 12.81 14.89 -3.62
C ALA A 9 12.49 13.58 -2.87
N SER A 10 12.04 12.54 -3.59
CA SER A 10 11.82 11.22 -2.99
C SER A 10 13.17 10.59 -2.62
N PRO A 11 13.34 10.11 -1.38
CA PRO A 11 14.55 9.39 -0.96
C PRO A 11 14.51 7.90 -1.35
N TYR A 12 13.42 7.40 -1.94
CA TYR A 12 13.25 6.00 -2.29
C TYR A 12 13.75 5.71 -3.71
N GLU A 13 14.35 4.53 -3.89
CA GLU A 13 14.74 4.02 -5.21
C GLU A 13 13.50 3.65 -6.06
N PRO A 14 13.53 3.89 -7.39
CA PRO A 14 12.41 3.56 -8.27
C PRO A 14 12.07 2.05 -8.26
N VAL A 15 10.86 1.70 -7.82
CA VAL A 15 10.41 0.30 -7.73
C VAL A 15 9.90 -0.17 -9.10
N THR A 16 10.75 -0.83 -9.90
CA THR A 16 10.41 -1.21 -11.29
C THR A 16 9.99 -2.68 -11.47
N SER A 17 10.44 -3.61 -10.62
CA SER A 17 10.28 -5.07 -10.88
C SER A 17 9.09 -5.72 -10.16
N ARG A 18 9.00 -5.62 -8.82
CA ARG A 18 8.03 -6.36 -8.00
C ARG A 18 6.56 -5.99 -8.25
N LEU A 19 6.29 -4.77 -8.69
CA LEU A 19 4.93 -4.29 -8.92
C LEU A 19 4.37 -4.69 -10.29
N SER A 20 5.24 -4.90 -11.29
CA SER A 20 4.84 -5.35 -12.63
C SER A 20 4.08 -6.69 -12.62
N ASP A 21 4.46 -7.61 -11.72
CA ASP A 21 3.80 -8.91 -11.57
C ASP A 21 2.38 -8.78 -10.95
N ILE A 22 2.17 -7.78 -10.08
CA ILE A 22 0.86 -7.53 -9.45
C ILE A 22 -0.18 -7.12 -10.50
N PHE A 23 0.21 -6.30 -11.48
CA PHE A 23 -0.71 -5.90 -12.55
C PHE A 23 -0.93 -6.98 -13.59
N ARG A 24 0.08 -7.79 -13.91
CA ARG A 24 -0.12 -9.02 -14.71
C ARG A 24 -1.16 -9.93 -14.06
N LEU A 25 -1.10 -10.07 -12.74
CA LEU A 25 -2.11 -10.81 -11.98
C LEU A 25 -3.47 -10.10 -12.02
N ALA A 26 -3.56 -8.77 -11.95
CA ALA A 26 -4.85 -8.08 -12.10
C ALA A 26 -5.49 -8.37 -13.48
N SER A 27 -4.70 -8.35 -14.55
CA SER A 27 -5.16 -8.65 -15.92
C SER A 27 -5.68 -10.07 -16.10
N ILE A 28 -5.01 -11.08 -15.52
CA ILE A 28 -5.45 -12.48 -15.61
C ILE A 28 -6.85 -12.67 -15.01
N PHE A 29 -7.13 -12.00 -13.89
CA PHE A 29 -8.41 -12.15 -13.20
C PHE A 29 -9.54 -11.32 -13.84
N SER A 30 -9.21 -10.19 -14.48
CA SER A 30 -10.17 -9.45 -15.31
C SER A 30 -10.53 -10.19 -16.61
N GLY A 31 -9.68 -11.12 -17.07
CA GLY A 31 -9.86 -11.90 -18.30
C GLY A 31 -10.64 -13.22 -18.17
N MET A 32 -11.10 -13.61 -16.98
CA MET A 32 -11.87 -14.85 -16.78
C MET A 32 -13.37 -14.65 -17.07
N ASP A 33 -13.86 -15.38 -18.09
CA ASP A 33 -15.22 -15.57 -18.62
C ASP A 33 -16.28 -14.43 -18.51
N PRO A 34 -16.67 -13.80 -19.64
CA PRO A 34 -17.69 -12.74 -19.68
C PRO A 34 -19.10 -13.17 -19.25
N ALA A 35 -19.38 -14.49 -19.20
CA ALA A 35 -20.67 -15.03 -18.77
C ALA A 35 -20.86 -14.99 -17.24
N THR A 36 -19.77 -14.96 -16.45
CA THR A 36 -19.82 -14.94 -14.97
C THR A 36 -19.58 -13.55 -14.37
N THR A 37 -18.98 -12.62 -15.13
CA THR A 37 -18.58 -11.27 -14.68
C THR A 37 -19.72 -10.23 -14.68
N SER A 38 -20.89 -10.56 -15.23
CA SER A 38 -22.05 -9.65 -15.22
C SER A 38 -22.68 -9.49 -13.82
N LYS A 39 -22.35 -10.38 -12.87
CA LYS A 39 -22.86 -10.38 -11.48
C LYS A 39 -21.77 -10.31 -10.40
N SER A 40 -20.49 -10.28 -10.76
CA SER A 40 -19.38 -10.34 -9.81
C SER A 40 -18.99 -8.96 -9.27
N ASN A 41 -18.94 -8.82 -7.94
CA ASN A 41 -18.43 -7.63 -7.27
C ASN A 41 -16.91 -7.80 -7.04
N HIS A 42 -16.08 -7.11 -7.83
CA HIS A 42 -14.62 -7.28 -7.80
C HIS A 42 -14.01 -7.04 -6.40
N CYS A 43 -14.54 -6.08 -5.64
CA CYS A 43 -14.09 -5.81 -4.28
C CYS A 43 -14.45 -6.95 -3.31
N LEU A 44 -15.60 -7.60 -3.51
CA LEU A 44 -15.98 -8.78 -2.74
C LEU A 44 -15.07 -9.97 -3.06
N ASP A 45 -14.72 -10.17 -4.33
CA ASP A 45 -13.83 -11.27 -4.73
C ASP A 45 -12.39 -11.03 -4.25
N ALA A 46 -11.91 -9.79 -4.26
CA ALA A 46 -10.66 -9.41 -3.60
C ALA A 46 -10.68 -9.73 -2.09
N ALA A 47 -11.79 -9.42 -1.42
CA ALA A 47 -11.99 -9.75 -0.01
C ALA A 47 -11.98 -11.26 0.24
N LYS A 48 -12.59 -12.07 -0.64
CA LYS A 48 -12.53 -13.53 -0.55
C LYS A 48 -11.11 -14.04 -0.75
N ALA A 49 -10.40 -13.55 -1.76
CA ALA A 49 -9.02 -13.96 -2.04
C ALA A 49 -8.08 -13.69 -0.85
N CYS A 50 -8.19 -12.50 -0.23
CA CYS A 50 -7.45 -12.20 0.99
C CYS A 50 -7.83 -13.13 2.16
N ASN A 51 -9.12 -13.46 2.29
CA ASN A 51 -9.59 -14.36 3.36
C ASN A 51 -9.13 -15.82 3.20
N LEU A 52 -8.76 -16.23 1.98
CA LEU A 52 -8.17 -17.55 1.70
C LEU A 52 -6.65 -17.59 1.97
N ASN A 53 -5.99 -16.44 2.10
CA ASN A 53 -4.58 -16.34 2.46
C ASN A 53 -4.44 -16.04 3.96
N ASP A 54 -3.79 -16.93 4.72
CA ASP A 54 -3.71 -16.79 6.18
C ASP A 54 -3.02 -15.52 6.65
N ASN A 55 -1.95 -15.08 5.96
CA ASN A 55 -1.25 -13.85 6.31
C ASN A 55 -2.14 -12.62 6.06
N CYS A 56 -2.77 -12.53 4.88
CA CYS A 56 -3.68 -11.44 4.54
C CYS A 56 -4.87 -11.40 5.48
N LYS A 57 -5.57 -12.53 5.68
CA LYS A 57 -6.70 -12.67 6.60
C LYS A 57 -6.35 -12.19 8.02
N ARG A 58 -5.22 -12.65 8.55
CA ARG A 58 -4.77 -12.33 9.92
C ARG A 58 -4.46 -10.84 10.07
N LEU A 59 -3.65 -10.26 9.18
CA LEU A 59 -3.30 -8.84 9.24
C LEU A 59 -4.52 -7.95 8.96
N ARG A 60 -5.40 -8.37 8.05
CA ARG A 60 -6.66 -7.67 7.75
C ARG A 60 -7.58 -7.61 8.97
N SER A 61 -7.82 -8.75 9.60
CA SER A 61 -8.62 -8.83 10.83
C SER A 61 -7.98 -8.02 11.97
N GLY A 62 -6.64 -8.00 12.03
CA GLY A 62 -5.87 -7.23 13.00
C GLY A 62 -6.09 -5.72 12.91
N TYR A 63 -6.00 -5.12 11.72
CA TYR A 63 -6.25 -3.69 11.59
C TYR A 63 -7.74 -3.36 11.77
N ILE A 64 -8.66 -4.16 11.22
CA ILE A 64 -10.10 -3.92 11.35
C ILE A 64 -10.51 -3.92 12.83
N SER A 65 -10.11 -4.94 13.59
CA SER A 65 -10.41 -4.99 15.04
C SER A 65 -9.78 -3.85 15.83
N THR A 66 -8.61 -3.35 15.40
CA THR A 66 -7.96 -2.21 16.05
C THR A 66 -8.67 -0.89 15.75
N CYS A 67 -9.14 -0.70 14.51
CA CYS A 67 -9.79 0.52 14.04
C CYS A 67 -11.28 0.59 14.43
N SER A 68 -11.97 -0.54 14.57
CA SER A 68 -13.39 -0.62 14.94
C SER A 68 -13.63 -0.74 16.45
N ARG A 69 -12.57 -0.79 17.27
CA ARG A 69 -12.72 -0.86 18.72
C ARG A 69 -13.04 0.52 19.29
N GLU A 70 -14.28 0.67 19.73
CA GLU A 70 -14.72 1.85 20.48
C GLU A 70 -13.96 1.98 21.81
N LEU A 71 -13.47 3.19 22.09
CA LEU A 71 -12.76 3.49 23.33
C LEU A 71 -13.67 4.20 24.34
N SER A 72 -14.40 5.21 23.89
CA SER A 72 -15.33 5.99 24.71
C SER A 72 -16.40 6.66 23.83
N ALA A 73 -17.44 7.21 24.45
CA ALA A 73 -18.48 7.97 23.74
C ALA A 73 -17.94 9.21 23.00
N THR A 74 -16.77 9.71 23.37
CA THR A 74 -16.14 10.91 22.77
C THR A 74 -14.99 10.60 21.82
N GLU A 75 -14.40 9.40 21.92
CA GLU A 75 -13.30 8.92 21.09
C GLU A 75 -13.70 7.57 20.47
N PRO A 76 -14.15 7.58 19.20
CA PRO A 76 -14.71 6.39 18.56
C PRO A 76 -13.65 5.30 18.31
N CYS A 77 -12.36 5.66 18.25
CA CYS A 77 -11.27 4.70 18.10
C CYS A 77 -9.90 5.31 18.47
N SER A 78 -8.90 4.45 18.70
CA SER A 78 -7.50 4.89 18.78
C SER A 78 -6.91 5.08 17.39
N ARG A 79 -7.01 6.29 16.81
CA ARG A 79 -6.51 6.60 15.46
C ARG A 79 -5.02 6.23 15.28
N ARG A 80 -4.18 6.55 16.27
CA ARG A 80 -2.74 6.21 16.26
C ARG A 80 -2.48 4.70 16.15
N LYS A 81 -3.22 3.86 16.89
CA LYS A 81 -3.09 2.40 16.82
C LYS A 81 -3.64 1.86 15.50
N CYS A 82 -4.76 2.40 15.02
CA CYS A 82 -5.35 2.06 13.74
C CYS A 82 -4.37 2.32 12.58
N HIS A 83 -3.82 3.54 12.50
CA HIS A 83 -2.80 3.93 11.52
C HIS A 83 -1.57 3.01 11.56
N LYS A 84 -1.06 2.68 12.75
CA LYS A 84 0.07 1.74 12.88
C LYS A 84 -0.29 0.35 12.33
N ALA A 85 -1.49 -0.16 12.60
CA ALA A 85 -1.94 -1.45 12.10
C ALA A 85 -2.17 -1.44 10.57
N LEU A 86 -2.68 -0.33 10.02
CA LEU A 86 -2.82 -0.14 8.57
C LEU A 86 -1.46 -0.16 7.87
N ARG A 87 -0.46 0.59 8.37
CA ARG A 87 0.90 0.54 7.82
C ARG A 87 1.47 -0.88 7.84
N GLN A 88 1.31 -1.59 8.95
CA GLN A 88 1.72 -2.99 9.05
C GLN A 88 1.02 -3.91 8.04
N PHE A 89 -0.26 -3.68 7.75
CA PHE A 89 -1.00 -4.44 6.75
C PHE A 89 -0.45 -4.19 5.34
N PHE A 90 -0.31 -2.92 4.92
CA PHE A 90 0.15 -2.58 3.58
C PHE A 90 1.65 -2.88 3.36
N ASP A 91 2.48 -2.84 4.40
CA ASP A 91 3.91 -3.18 4.28
C ASP A 91 4.16 -4.71 4.26
N ARG A 92 3.30 -5.51 4.90
CA ARG A 92 3.54 -6.96 5.10
C ARG A 92 2.66 -7.89 4.28
N VAL A 93 1.54 -7.39 3.75
CA VAL A 93 0.68 -8.17 2.86
C VAL A 93 1.12 -7.89 1.42
N PRO A 94 1.35 -8.94 0.62
CA PRO A 94 1.72 -8.76 -0.78
C PRO A 94 0.71 -7.91 -1.57
N GLY A 95 1.24 -7.13 -2.52
CA GLY A 95 0.46 -6.15 -3.27
C GLY A 95 -0.65 -6.77 -4.13
N GLU A 96 -0.52 -8.04 -4.53
CA GLU A 96 -1.58 -8.76 -5.24
C GLU A 96 -2.88 -8.90 -4.43
N PHE A 97 -2.82 -8.78 -3.10
CA PHE A 97 -4.02 -8.73 -2.25
C PHE A 97 -4.40 -7.28 -1.91
N THR A 98 -3.44 -6.46 -1.47
CA THR A 98 -3.74 -5.12 -0.96
C THR A 98 -4.24 -4.19 -2.06
N PHE A 99 -3.65 -4.24 -3.26
CA PHE A 99 -4.06 -3.39 -4.37
C PHE A 99 -5.45 -3.81 -4.87
N ARG A 100 -5.75 -5.13 -4.89
CA ARG A 100 -7.08 -5.63 -5.25
C ARG A 100 -8.17 -5.21 -4.28
N LEU A 101 -7.87 -5.15 -2.98
CA LEU A 101 -8.82 -4.66 -1.98
C LEU A 101 -9.08 -3.16 -2.10
N LEU A 102 -8.05 -2.40 -2.47
CA LEU A 102 -8.09 -0.94 -2.45
C LEU A 102 -8.57 -0.33 -3.78
N PHE A 103 -8.18 -0.91 -4.92
CA PHE A 103 -8.36 -0.35 -6.26
C PHE A 103 -9.30 -1.18 -7.16
N CYS A 104 -10.10 -2.08 -6.59
CA CYS A 104 -11.11 -2.83 -7.33
C CYS A 104 -12.07 -1.91 -8.11
N SER A 105 -12.43 -2.30 -9.33
CA SER A 105 -13.45 -1.60 -10.14
C SER A 105 -14.86 -1.92 -9.63
N CYS A 106 -15.80 -0.98 -9.80
CA CYS A 106 -17.16 -1.10 -9.30
C CYS A 106 -18.19 -0.62 -10.32
N LYS A 107 -19.29 -1.35 -10.42
CA LYS A 107 -20.43 -1.02 -11.30
C LYS A 107 -21.66 -0.53 -10.51
N ASP A 108 -21.68 -0.78 -9.20
CA ASP A 108 -22.77 -0.40 -8.31
C ASP A 108 -22.25 0.33 -7.04
N PRO A 109 -23.09 1.15 -6.38
CA PRO A 109 -22.70 1.88 -5.18
C PRO A 109 -22.30 1.01 -3.99
N ALA A 110 -22.83 -0.22 -3.86
CA ALA A 110 -22.49 -1.11 -2.74
C ALA A 110 -21.05 -1.64 -2.87
N CYS A 111 -20.60 -1.93 -4.09
CA CYS A 111 -19.19 -2.18 -4.40
C CYS A 111 -18.33 -0.96 -4.08
N ALA A 112 -18.73 0.23 -4.54
CA ALA A 112 -17.96 1.45 -4.32
C ALA A 112 -17.82 1.79 -2.83
N GLU A 113 -18.89 1.58 -2.05
CA GLU A 113 -18.83 1.75 -0.60
C GLU A 113 -17.93 0.69 0.05
N ARG A 114 -17.97 -0.58 -0.40
CA ARG A 114 -17.01 -1.61 0.07
C ARG A 114 -15.56 -1.17 -0.17
N ARG A 115 -15.27 -0.57 -1.33
CA ARG A 115 -13.95 -0.03 -1.66
C ARG A 115 -13.56 1.12 -0.73
N ARG A 116 -14.45 2.09 -0.52
CA ARG A 116 -14.25 3.23 0.40
C ARG A 116 -14.02 2.78 1.84
N GLN A 117 -14.68 1.70 2.26
CA GLN A 117 -14.59 1.12 3.61
C GLN A 117 -13.33 0.28 3.86
N THR A 118 -12.49 0.03 2.84
CA THR A 118 -11.31 -0.86 2.96
C THR A 118 -10.38 -0.48 4.12
N ILE A 119 -10.22 0.81 4.39
CA ILE A 119 -9.33 1.33 5.46
C ILE A 119 -10.05 1.73 6.75
N VAL A 120 -11.37 1.51 6.86
CA VAL A 120 -12.21 1.93 8.00
C VAL A 120 -12.19 3.46 8.17
N PRO A 121 -12.79 4.22 7.22
CA PRO A 121 -12.67 5.68 7.16
C PRO A 121 -13.15 6.40 8.41
N SER A 122 -14.17 5.89 9.11
CA SER A 122 -14.69 6.48 10.35
C SER A 122 -13.65 6.59 11.49
N CYS A 123 -12.54 5.86 11.37
CA CYS A 123 -11.44 5.90 12.33
C CYS A 123 -10.14 6.45 11.70
N SER A 124 -9.79 5.97 10.51
CA SER A 124 -8.48 6.22 9.90
C SER A 124 -8.42 7.48 9.04
N TYR A 125 -9.57 7.99 8.58
CA TYR A 125 -9.66 9.04 7.56
C TYR A 125 -10.46 10.24 8.08
N GLU A 126 -11.73 10.03 8.41
CA GLU A 126 -12.65 11.05 8.90
C GLU A 126 -12.23 11.55 10.29
N ASP A 127 -12.50 12.81 10.57
CA ASP A 127 -12.36 13.46 11.87
C ASP A 127 -13.47 14.51 12.01
N LYS A 128 -13.69 15.05 13.22
CA LYS A 128 -14.77 16.01 13.52
C LYS A 128 -14.72 17.23 12.61
N ASP A 129 -13.51 17.75 12.39
CA ASP A 129 -13.25 18.92 11.58
C ASP A 129 -12.33 18.58 10.40
N LYS A 130 -12.43 19.35 9.31
CA LYS A 130 -11.49 19.29 8.19
C LYS A 130 -10.46 20.41 8.34
N PRO A 131 -9.20 20.11 8.73
CA PRO A 131 -8.16 21.12 8.84
C PRO A 131 -7.80 21.73 7.47
N ASN A 132 -7.00 22.80 7.49
CA ASN A 132 -6.40 23.33 6.28
C ASN A 132 -5.40 22.31 5.69
N CYS A 133 -5.40 22.12 4.37
CA CYS A 133 -4.49 21.15 3.74
C CYS A 133 -3.01 21.52 3.89
N LEU A 134 -2.67 22.82 3.97
CA LEU A 134 -1.29 23.26 4.16
C LEU A 134 -0.81 22.99 5.58
N ASP A 135 -1.69 23.13 6.59
CA ASP A 135 -1.38 22.74 7.97
C ASP A 135 -1.17 21.22 8.08
N LEU A 136 -2.04 20.44 7.43
CA LEU A 136 -1.90 18.99 7.35
C LEU A 136 -0.60 18.56 6.65
N ARG A 137 -0.23 19.28 5.57
CA ARG A 137 1.05 19.11 4.88
C ARG A 137 2.22 19.43 5.80
N GLY A 138 2.14 20.52 6.56
CA GLY A 138 3.16 20.90 7.55
C GLY A 138 3.34 19.84 8.64
N ALA A 139 2.24 19.30 9.18
CA ALA A 139 2.28 18.21 10.16
C ALA A 139 2.97 16.96 9.60
N CYS A 140 2.64 16.57 8.37
CA CYS A 140 3.30 15.45 7.69
C CYS A 140 4.79 15.72 7.44
N ARG A 141 5.18 16.93 7.03
CA ARG A 141 6.59 17.31 6.83
C ARG A 141 7.41 17.25 8.13
N ALA A 142 6.77 17.43 9.29
CA ALA A 142 7.44 17.28 10.58
C ALA A 142 7.74 15.82 10.94
N ASP A 143 7.00 14.85 10.40
CA ASP A 143 7.28 13.41 10.55
C ASP A 143 8.14 12.88 9.40
N HIS A 144 9.33 12.36 9.70
CA HIS A 144 10.28 11.92 8.67
C HIS A 144 9.70 10.86 7.73
N LEU A 145 8.90 9.91 8.24
CA LEU A 145 8.33 8.84 7.42
C LEU A 145 7.22 9.39 6.52
N CYS A 146 6.32 10.21 7.06
CA CYS A 146 5.25 10.85 6.30
C CYS A 146 5.83 11.74 5.19
N ARG A 147 6.81 12.59 5.53
CA ARG A 147 7.52 13.45 4.59
C ARG A 147 8.10 12.67 3.42
N SER A 148 8.82 11.58 3.70
CA SER A 148 9.39 10.73 2.64
C SER A 148 8.32 10.07 1.77
N ARG A 149 7.22 9.58 2.35
CA ARG A 149 6.11 8.96 1.59
C ARG A 149 5.36 10.00 0.75
N LEU A 150 5.22 11.23 1.24
CA LEU A 150 4.63 12.34 0.49
C LEU A 150 5.50 12.78 -0.69
N ALA A 151 6.81 12.90 -0.48
CA ALA A 151 7.77 13.15 -1.55
C ALA A 151 7.69 12.05 -2.64
N ASP A 152 7.58 10.79 -2.23
CA ASP A 152 7.43 9.65 -3.14
C ASP A 152 6.12 9.67 -3.93
N PHE A 153 5.03 10.13 -3.32
CA PHE A 153 3.76 10.36 -4.01
C PHE A 153 3.89 11.45 -5.07
N HIS A 154 4.45 12.61 -4.73
CA HIS A 154 4.65 13.67 -5.71
C HIS A 154 5.59 13.22 -6.84
N ALA A 155 6.68 12.52 -6.54
CA ALA A 155 7.61 12.05 -7.56
C ALA A 155 6.97 11.07 -8.57
N ASN A 156 6.16 10.12 -8.09
CA ASN A 156 5.65 9.03 -8.92
C ASN A 156 4.24 9.27 -9.48
N CYS A 157 3.46 10.17 -8.88
CA CYS A 157 2.11 10.50 -9.33
C CYS A 157 1.98 11.89 -9.94
N GLN A 158 3.03 12.72 -9.99
CA GLN A 158 2.93 14.04 -10.59
C GLN A 158 2.44 13.93 -12.04
N ALA A 159 1.30 14.58 -12.31
CA ALA A 159 0.69 14.57 -13.62
C ALA A 159 1.63 15.22 -14.65
N THR A 160 1.88 14.51 -15.76
CA THR A 160 2.72 15.00 -16.85
C THR A 160 1.99 14.90 -18.18
N PHE A 161 1.97 16.00 -18.94
CA PHE A 161 1.35 16.06 -20.27
C PHE A 161 2.22 15.43 -21.37
N GLN A 162 3.44 15.01 -21.05
CA GLN A 162 4.39 14.46 -22.02
C GLN A 162 4.27 12.95 -22.20
N SER A 163 3.58 12.27 -21.28
CA SER A 163 3.44 10.81 -21.27
C SER A 163 2.06 10.38 -21.80
N LEU A 164 1.95 9.16 -22.31
CA LEU A 164 0.67 8.64 -22.83
C LEU A 164 -0.31 8.33 -21.70
N THR A 165 0.20 7.91 -20.55
CA THR A 165 -0.57 7.53 -19.37
C THR A 165 -0.87 8.70 -18.43
N SER A 166 -0.27 9.87 -18.71
CA SER A 166 -0.16 11.02 -17.81
C SER A 166 0.73 10.81 -16.58
N CYS A 167 1.40 9.65 -16.46
CA CYS A 167 2.30 9.32 -15.35
C CYS A 167 3.78 9.45 -15.72
N PRO A 168 4.67 9.80 -14.77
CA PRO A 168 6.11 9.77 -14.96
C PRO A 168 6.58 8.37 -15.40
N GLY A 169 7.34 8.32 -16.50
CA GLY A 169 7.87 7.06 -17.05
C GLY A 169 6.80 6.04 -17.47
N ASP A 170 5.56 6.50 -17.70
CA ASP A 170 4.39 5.66 -17.98
C ASP A 170 4.16 4.53 -16.96
N ASN A 171 4.51 4.80 -15.69
CA ASN A 171 4.55 3.79 -14.64
C ASN A 171 3.37 3.93 -13.65
N PHE A 172 2.24 3.30 -13.97
CA PHE A 172 1.09 3.23 -13.05
C PHE A 172 1.45 2.56 -11.71
N GLN A 173 2.42 1.64 -11.72
CA GLN A 173 2.83 0.89 -10.54
C GLN A 173 3.41 1.79 -9.46
N ALA A 174 4.35 2.64 -9.89
CA ALA A 174 5.04 3.55 -8.99
C ALA A 174 4.03 4.49 -8.33
N CYS A 175 3.08 5.03 -9.11
CA CYS A 175 2.05 5.89 -8.56
C CYS A 175 1.14 5.17 -7.55
N LEU A 176 0.60 3.99 -7.88
CA LEU A 176 -0.26 3.24 -6.94
C LEU A 176 0.51 2.81 -5.68
N GLY A 177 1.79 2.43 -5.82
CA GLY A 177 2.68 2.12 -4.71
C GLY A 177 2.87 3.30 -3.77
N SER A 178 3.21 4.48 -4.31
CA SER A 178 3.35 5.71 -3.52
C SER A 178 2.04 6.11 -2.85
N TYR A 179 0.90 5.99 -3.54
CA TYR A 179 -0.42 6.24 -2.98
C TYR A 179 -0.70 5.36 -1.76
N VAL A 180 -0.49 4.04 -1.89
CA VAL A 180 -0.65 3.09 -0.77
C VAL A 180 0.28 3.44 0.38
N GLY A 181 1.48 3.93 0.06
CA GLY A 181 2.47 4.35 1.05
C GLY A 181 2.06 5.52 1.95
N LEU A 182 1.05 6.31 1.55
CA LEU A 182 0.49 7.38 2.38
C LEU A 182 -0.52 6.88 3.43
N ILE A 183 -1.06 5.68 3.26
CA ILE A 183 -2.13 5.18 4.13
C ILE A 183 -1.59 4.91 5.53
N GLY A 184 -2.26 5.50 6.51
CA GLY A 184 -1.87 5.42 7.92
C GLY A 184 -0.92 6.54 8.33
N PHE A 185 -0.81 7.63 7.57
CA PHE A 185 -0.18 8.88 8.00
C PHE A 185 -1.21 10.02 8.07
N ASP A 186 -0.78 11.23 8.44
CA ASP A 186 -1.68 12.38 8.56
C ASP A 186 -2.36 12.73 7.22
N ILE A 187 -1.63 12.61 6.11
CA ILE A 187 -2.16 12.74 4.73
C ILE A 187 -2.65 11.37 4.24
N THR A 188 -3.49 10.66 4.99
CA THR A 188 -4.12 9.43 4.49
C THR A 188 -5.19 9.79 3.45
N PRO A 189 -5.04 9.42 2.17
CA PRO A 189 -6.07 9.66 1.16
C PRO A 189 -7.15 8.57 1.20
N ASN A 190 -8.37 8.91 0.81
CA ASN A 190 -9.44 7.94 0.56
C ASN A 190 -10.41 8.41 -0.52
N TYR A 191 -11.24 7.49 -1.01
CA TYR A 191 -12.39 7.84 -1.86
C TYR A 191 -13.34 8.76 -1.09
N VAL A 192 -13.70 9.89 -1.71
CA VAL A 192 -14.57 10.90 -1.08
C VAL A 192 -16.01 10.40 -0.95
N ASP A 193 -16.48 9.63 -1.92
CA ASP A 193 -17.84 9.10 -1.98
C ASP A 193 -17.87 7.67 -2.55
N ALA A 194 -19.09 7.12 -2.65
CA ALA A 194 -19.35 5.82 -3.26
C ALA A 194 -19.74 5.93 -4.75
N SER A 195 -19.16 6.89 -5.48
CA SER A 195 -19.41 7.05 -6.91
C SER A 195 -18.78 5.92 -7.74
N THR A 196 -19.53 5.44 -8.73
CA THR A 196 -19.07 4.41 -9.68
C THR A 196 -18.41 4.99 -10.92
N THR A 197 -18.67 6.26 -11.26
CA THR A 197 -18.22 6.92 -12.49
C THR A 197 -17.18 8.00 -12.24
N SER A 198 -17.31 8.76 -11.15
CA SER A 198 -16.36 9.80 -10.77
C SER A 198 -15.52 9.34 -9.59
N ILE A 199 -14.36 8.76 -9.88
CA ILE A 199 -13.37 8.46 -8.84
C ILE A 199 -12.73 9.78 -8.42
N THR A 200 -13.05 10.23 -7.21
CA THR A 200 -12.43 11.38 -6.57
C THR A 200 -11.80 10.93 -5.26
N ILE A 201 -10.52 11.28 -5.09
CA ILE A 201 -9.71 10.90 -3.94
C ILE A 201 -9.14 12.17 -3.33
N SER A 202 -9.14 12.25 -2.01
CA SER A 202 -8.53 13.36 -1.29
C SER A 202 -8.03 12.91 0.07
N PRO A 203 -7.06 13.62 0.67
CA PRO A 203 -6.86 13.61 2.12
C PRO A 203 -8.05 14.27 2.85
N TRP A 204 -8.14 14.09 4.16
CA TRP A 204 -9.17 14.71 5.01
C TRP A 204 -8.79 16.16 5.38
N CYS A 205 -8.88 17.07 4.40
CA CYS A 205 -8.62 18.50 4.61
C CYS A 205 -9.45 19.36 3.63
N SER A 206 -9.36 20.68 3.77
CA SER A 206 -9.90 21.64 2.80
C SER A 206 -8.99 22.86 2.68
N CYS A 207 -9.24 23.75 1.71
CA CYS A 207 -8.52 25.02 1.58
C CYS A 207 -9.21 26.20 2.26
N LYS A 208 -10.17 25.91 3.15
CA LYS A 208 -10.79 26.95 3.98
C LYS A 208 -9.73 27.53 4.94
N GLY A 209 -9.69 28.85 5.03
CA GLY A 209 -8.75 29.56 5.91
C GLY A 209 -7.34 29.73 5.35
N SER A 210 -7.08 29.39 4.08
CA SER A 210 -5.75 29.55 3.47
C SER A 210 -5.35 31.03 3.24
N GLY A 211 -6.32 31.94 3.10
CA GLY A 211 -6.06 33.34 2.78
C GLY A 211 -5.25 33.49 1.49
N ASN A 212 -4.10 34.17 1.55
CA ASN A 212 -3.23 34.37 0.39
C ASN A 212 -2.59 33.07 -0.14
N MET A 213 -2.67 31.97 0.61
CA MET A 213 -2.11 30.67 0.23
C MET A 213 -3.16 29.73 -0.39
N GLU A 214 -4.33 30.24 -0.77
CA GLU A 214 -5.43 29.44 -1.34
C GLU A 214 -5.02 28.71 -2.61
N GLU A 215 -4.36 29.40 -3.55
CA GLU A 215 -3.88 28.79 -4.80
C GLU A 215 -2.89 27.65 -4.54
N GLU A 216 -1.97 27.84 -3.59
CA GLU A 216 -1.00 26.82 -3.20
C GLU A 216 -1.69 25.60 -2.57
N CYS A 217 -2.66 25.84 -1.69
CA CYS A 217 -3.46 24.81 -1.07
C CYS A 217 -4.25 24.00 -2.12
N GLU A 218 -4.91 24.69 -3.05
CA GLU A 218 -5.67 24.02 -4.10
C GLU A 218 -4.76 23.23 -5.03
N LYS A 219 -3.57 23.75 -5.36
CA LYS A 219 -2.58 23.02 -6.15
C LYS A 219 -2.21 21.70 -5.46
N PHE A 220 -1.95 21.74 -4.16
CA PHE A 220 -1.67 20.53 -3.38
C PHE A 220 -2.86 19.56 -3.37
N LEU A 221 -4.08 20.07 -3.23
CA LEU A 221 -5.28 19.23 -3.24
C LEU A 221 -5.54 18.60 -4.62
N ARG A 222 -5.28 19.33 -5.71
CA ARG A 222 -5.42 18.86 -7.10
C ARG A 222 -4.51 17.68 -7.44
N ASP A 223 -3.36 17.55 -6.79
CA ASP A 223 -2.49 16.38 -6.93
C ASP A 223 -3.19 15.07 -6.50
N PHE A 224 -4.27 15.16 -5.71
CA PHE A 224 -5.13 14.03 -5.35
C PHE A 224 -6.45 14.01 -6.13
N THR A 225 -7.13 15.15 -6.23
CA THR A 225 -8.52 15.21 -6.72
C THR A 225 -8.62 15.25 -8.25
N GLU A 226 -7.67 15.91 -8.91
CA GLU A 226 -7.69 16.21 -10.35
C GLU A 226 -6.46 15.65 -11.08
N ASN A 227 -5.91 14.55 -10.55
CA ASN A 227 -4.70 13.96 -11.07
C ASN A 227 -5.01 12.86 -12.12
N PRO A 228 -4.77 13.11 -13.42
CA PRO A 228 -5.01 12.12 -14.46
C PRO A 228 -4.13 10.88 -14.32
N CYS A 229 -2.89 10.99 -13.85
CA CYS A 229 -2.03 9.83 -13.60
C CYS A 229 -2.67 8.88 -12.59
N LEU A 230 -3.04 9.40 -11.41
CA LEU A 230 -3.65 8.60 -10.35
C LEU A 230 -4.99 8.00 -10.80
N ARG A 231 -5.85 8.80 -11.45
CA ARG A 231 -7.14 8.32 -11.97
C ARG A 231 -6.94 7.19 -12.99
N ASN A 232 -6.05 7.38 -13.97
CA ASN A 232 -5.79 6.40 -15.01
C ASN A 232 -5.18 5.12 -14.42
N ALA A 233 -4.26 5.24 -13.45
CA ALA A 233 -3.64 4.11 -12.78
C ALA A 233 -4.67 3.23 -12.05
N ILE A 234 -5.58 3.84 -11.29
CA ILE A 234 -6.63 3.12 -10.56
C ILE A 234 -7.59 2.44 -11.53
N GLN A 235 -8.00 3.13 -12.60
CA GLN A 235 -8.88 2.56 -13.62
C GLN A 235 -8.21 1.41 -14.38
N ALA A 236 -6.95 1.59 -14.79
CA ALA A 236 -6.18 0.57 -15.50
C ALA A 236 -5.99 -0.68 -14.64
N PHE A 237 -5.69 -0.51 -13.34
CA PHE A 237 -5.60 -1.63 -12.41
C PHE A 237 -6.94 -2.33 -12.22
N GLY A 238 -8.01 -1.58 -11.93
CA GLY A 238 -9.33 -2.14 -11.68
C GLY A 238 -9.95 -2.86 -12.88
N ASN A 239 -9.57 -2.46 -14.10
CA ASN A 239 -10.00 -3.10 -15.34
C ASN A 239 -9.03 -4.19 -15.83
N GLY A 240 -7.82 -4.28 -15.26
CA GLY A 240 -6.77 -5.22 -15.68
C GLY A 240 -6.16 -4.89 -17.05
N THR A 241 -6.08 -3.62 -17.44
CA THR A 241 -5.73 -3.20 -18.82
C THR A 241 -4.28 -2.72 -19.02
N ASP A 242 -3.40 -2.79 -18.03
CA ASP A 242 -2.02 -2.24 -18.10
C ASP A 242 -1.03 -3.07 -18.95
N VAL A 243 -1.47 -4.15 -19.60
CA VAL A 243 -0.56 -5.04 -20.37
C VAL A 243 -0.04 -4.39 -21.67
N ASN A 244 -0.58 -3.24 -22.08
CA ASN A 244 -0.19 -2.57 -23.33
C ASN A 244 0.89 -1.48 -23.17
N VAL A 245 1.34 -1.19 -21.94
CA VAL A 245 2.38 -0.17 -21.69
C VAL A 245 3.64 -0.83 -21.13
N SER A 246 4.07 -1.92 -21.75
CA SER A 246 5.45 -2.37 -21.54
C SER A 246 6.37 -1.41 -22.29
N PRO A 247 7.41 -0.83 -21.67
CA PRO A 247 8.42 -0.11 -22.42
C PRO A 247 9.03 -1.08 -23.43
N LYS A 248 8.86 -0.81 -24.73
CA LYS A 248 9.72 -1.40 -25.75
C LYS A 248 11.10 -0.82 -25.50
N ASN A 249 11.90 -1.54 -24.71
CA ASN A 249 13.32 -1.25 -24.59
C ASN A 249 13.93 -1.46 -25.99
N PRO A 250 14.51 -0.45 -26.65
CA PRO A 250 15.38 -0.70 -27.79
C PRO A 250 16.67 -1.24 -27.20
N ASN A 251 16.94 -2.54 -27.37
CA ASN A 251 18.28 -3.06 -27.09
C ASN A 251 19.30 -2.22 -27.87
N PRO A 252 20.32 -1.61 -27.21
CA PRO A 252 21.46 -1.08 -27.94
C PRO A 252 22.18 -2.27 -28.58
N ALA A 253 22.31 -2.25 -29.91
CA ALA A 253 23.10 -3.21 -30.63
C ALA A 253 24.55 -3.19 -30.10
N ALA A 254 24.98 -4.28 -29.46
CA ALA A 254 26.36 -4.47 -29.05
C ALA A 254 27.24 -4.42 -30.31
N THR A 255 28.04 -3.37 -30.43
CA THR A 255 29.05 -3.25 -31.49
C THR A 255 30.19 -4.21 -31.18
N ALA A 256 30.32 -5.28 -31.97
CA ALA A 256 31.43 -6.21 -31.86
C ALA A 256 32.73 -5.55 -32.36
N LEU A 257 33.79 -5.62 -31.56
CA LEU A 257 35.15 -5.20 -31.96
C LEU A 257 35.75 -6.17 -32.99
N PRO A 258 36.57 -5.71 -33.96
CA PRO A 258 37.12 -6.57 -35.01
C PRO A 258 38.30 -7.42 -34.52
N LYS A 259 38.35 -8.68 -35.00
CA LYS A 259 39.49 -9.60 -34.87
C LYS A 259 40.64 -9.17 -35.79
N ALA A 260 41.88 -9.27 -35.31
CA ALA A 260 43.09 -9.20 -36.13
C ALA A 260 43.75 -10.58 -36.25
N GLU A 261 44.21 -10.87 -37.47
CA GLU A 261 44.78 -12.12 -37.98
C GLU A 261 46.21 -12.45 -37.50
N LYS A 262 46.62 -13.69 -37.78
CA LYS A 262 47.80 -14.42 -37.32
C LYS A 262 48.91 -14.42 -38.38
N GLY A 263 50.17 -14.29 -37.97
CA GLY A 263 51.40 -14.48 -38.77
C GLY A 263 52.59 -14.94 -37.89
N PRO A 264 53.69 -15.49 -38.45
CA PRO A 264 54.14 -16.87 -38.17
C PRO A 264 55.29 -17.07 -37.15
N VAL A 265 55.59 -18.35 -36.88
CA VAL A 265 56.26 -18.98 -35.71
C VAL A 265 57.75 -19.35 -35.97
N LEU A 266 58.57 -19.30 -34.89
CA LEU A 266 59.71 -20.17 -34.43
C LEU A 266 61.07 -19.45 -34.20
N PRO A 267 61.99 -19.95 -33.31
CA PRO A 267 61.79 -20.56 -31.97
C PRO A 267 62.79 -20.10 -30.86
N ASP A 268 62.50 -20.56 -29.62
CA ASP A 268 63.34 -20.81 -28.42
C ASP A 268 64.22 -19.72 -27.77
N ASP A 269 63.94 -19.34 -26.50
CA ASP A 269 64.51 -20.00 -25.30
C ASP A 269 64.11 -19.29 -23.96
N VAL A 270 63.67 -20.12 -22.99
CA VAL A 270 63.80 -20.08 -21.51
C VAL A 270 63.54 -18.76 -20.72
N ASN A 271 62.50 -18.73 -19.85
CA ASN A 271 62.64 -18.89 -18.38
C ASN A 271 61.32 -18.61 -17.61
N ASP A 272 61.21 -19.31 -16.47
CA ASP A 272 60.11 -19.59 -15.55
C ASP A 272 59.21 -18.47 -15.03
N SER A 273 57.90 -18.76 -14.92
CA SER A 273 57.12 -18.70 -13.66
C SER A 273 55.64 -19.08 -13.89
N ASN A 274 55.23 -20.23 -13.37
CA ASN A 274 53.84 -20.68 -13.16
C ASN A 274 53.84 -21.34 -11.75
N THR A 275 52.85 -21.24 -10.87
CA THR A 275 51.41 -21.18 -11.09
C THR A 275 50.71 -20.85 -9.76
N ALA A 276 49.64 -20.05 -9.80
CA ALA A 276 48.51 -20.17 -8.86
C ALA A 276 47.91 -21.59 -9.00
N TYR A 277 47.13 -22.20 -8.10
CA TYR A 277 45.80 -21.83 -7.60
C TYR A 277 45.48 -22.82 -6.46
N ASP A 278 44.89 -22.37 -5.35
CA ASP A 278 43.59 -22.88 -4.89
C ASP A 278 43.08 -22.04 -3.71
N ALA A 279 41.82 -21.62 -3.79
CA ALA A 279 41.22 -20.63 -2.93
C ALA A 279 40.60 -21.27 -1.68
N SER A 280 41.26 -20.99 -0.55
CA SER A 280 40.77 -20.84 0.81
C SER A 280 39.31 -21.26 1.12
N VAL A 281 39.21 -22.44 1.72
CA VAL A 281 38.27 -22.75 2.80
C VAL A 281 38.56 -21.81 3.98
N ILE A 282 37.56 -21.09 4.50
CA ILE A 282 37.65 -20.49 5.84
C ILE A 282 36.51 -21.03 6.70
N SER A 283 36.86 -22.05 7.47
CA SER A 283 36.22 -22.44 8.71
C SER A 283 37.26 -22.22 9.80
N THR A 284 36.98 -21.37 10.80
CA THR A 284 37.59 -21.51 12.12
C THR A 284 36.76 -20.85 13.20
N CYS A 285 36.53 -21.65 14.25
CA CYS A 285 35.98 -21.32 15.56
C CYS A 285 37.11 -20.81 16.49
N SER A 286 36.74 -19.98 17.48
CA SER A 286 37.17 -19.95 18.92
C SER A 286 38.67 -19.95 19.29
N SER A 287 39.18 -19.36 20.36
CA SER A 287 38.85 -18.36 21.39
C SER A 287 40.11 -18.25 22.31
N LEU A 288 40.14 -17.31 23.27
CA LEU A 288 41.07 -17.07 24.41
C LEU A 288 41.73 -15.68 24.34
N GLN A 289 42.05 -14.95 25.41
CA GLN A 289 41.51 -14.71 26.76
C GLN A 289 42.27 -13.46 27.28
N GLU A 290 41.54 -12.61 28.01
CA GLU A 290 41.91 -11.46 28.86
C GLU A 290 43.39 -11.02 29.06
N GLN A 291 43.63 -9.70 28.96
CA GLN A 291 44.28 -8.89 30.01
C GLN A 291 43.88 -7.41 29.86
N GLY A 292 43.44 -6.81 30.96
CA GLY A 292 42.71 -5.54 30.98
C GLY A 292 43.56 -4.28 31.12
N LEU A 293 42.91 -3.14 30.81
CA LEU A 293 43.11 -1.79 31.36
C LEU A 293 41.90 -0.92 30.88
N LYS A 294 41.17 -0.30 31.81
CA LYS A 294 40.13 0.76 31.60
C LYS A 294 40.70 2.07 32.21
N PRO A 295 40.17 3.31 31.97
CA PRO A 295 38.83 3.72 31.49
C PRO A 295 38.88 4.79 30.34
N ASN A 296 37.81 5.21 29.65
CA ASN A 296 36.68 6.04 30.12
C ASN A 296 35.54 6.20 29.06
N SER A 297 34.34 6.56 29.55
CA SER A 297 32.97 6.68 28.99
C SER A 297 32.76 7.04 27.49
N SER A 298 31.66 6.72 26.78
CA SER A 298 30.23 6.70 27.18
C SER A 298 29.31 6.01 26.13
N LYS A 299 28.12 5.51 26.57
CA LYS A 299 26.84 5.26 25.84
C LYS A 299 26.92 4.32 24.61
N GLU A 300 26.21 3.19 24.51
CA GLU A 300 24.74 3.01 24.42
C GLU A 300 24.39 1.51 24.55
N GLN A 301 23.19 1.21 25.09
CA GLN A 301 22.68 -0.13 25.36
C GLN A 301 21.95 -0.70 24.13
N SER A 302 22.56 -1.64 23.41
CA SER A 302 21.85 -2.51 22.46
C SER A 302 21.46 -3.81 23.17
N LEU A 303 20.24 -3.88 23.71
CA LEU A 303 19.65 -5.12 24.20
C LEU A 303 19.00 -5.86 23.02
N CYS A 304 19.72 -6.83 22.44
CA CYS A 304 19.13 -7.88 21.63
C CYS A 304 18.46 -8.89 22.57
N TYR A 305 17.13 -9.03 22.50
CA TYR A 305 16.42 -10.15 23.12
C TYR A 305 16.32 -11.30 22.13
N SER A 306 16.87 -12.45 22.53
CA SER A 306 16.71 -13.74 21.88
C SER A 306 15.37 -14.36 22.27
N GLU A 307 14.74 -15.05 21.31
CA GLU A 307 13.50 -15.82 21.50
C GLU A 307 13.66 -16.86 22.62
N ALA A 308 12.84 -16.75 23.65
CA ALA A 308 12.57 -17.85 24.58
C ALA A 308 11.26 -18.53 24.15
N GLN A 309 11.39 -19.83 23.87
CA GLN A 309 10.29 -20.77 23.67
C GLN A 309 9.27 -20.66 24.82
N LEU A 310 8.01 -20.40 24.49
CA LEU A 310 6.91 -20.58 25.43
C LEU A 310 6.33 -21.98 25.25
N THR A 311 6.52 -22.76 26.31
CA THR A 311 5.91 -24.06 26.60
C THR A 311 4.39 -24.05 26.41
N THR A 312 3.90 -25.09 25.75
CA THR A 312 2.52 -25.58 25.84
C THR A 312 2.19 -25.92 27.28
N ASP A 313 1.14 -25.32 27.85
CA ASP A 313 0.13 -26.02 28.65
C ASP A 313 -0.96 -25.07 29.18
N VAL A 314 -2.14 -25.66 29.38
CA VAL A 314 -3.35 -25.18 30.09
C VAL A 314 -4.41 -24.45 29.24
N MET A 315 -5.33 -25.26 28.70
CA MET A 315 -6.74 -24.89 28.46
C MET A 315 -7.49 -24.75 29.79
N PRO A 316 -8.57 -23.96 29.84
CA PRO A 316 -9.71 -24.32 30.65
C PRO A 316 -11.00 -24.49 29.83
N ASP A 317 -11.75 -25.48 30.31
CA ASP A 317 -12.91 -26.13 29.74
C ASP A 317 -14.14 -25.26 29.45
N GLN A 318 -14.88 -25.79 28.49
CA GLN A 318 -16.22 -25.49 28.06
C GLN A 318 -17.23 -25.92 29.14
N LYS A 319 -18.02 -24.97 29.70
CA LYS A 319 -19.21 -25.32 30.48
C LYS A 319 -20.49 -25.06 29.70
N THR A 320 -21.06 -26.17 29.26
CA THR A 320 -22.47 -26.38 28.95
C THR A 320 -23.35 -26.00 30.14
N PHE A 321 -24.45 -25.30 29.86
CA PHE A 321 -25.64 -25.33 30.72
C PHE A 321 -26.89 -25.33 29.83
N MET A 322 -27.61 -26.45 29.84
CA MET A 322 -28.96 -26.57 29.30
C MET A 322 -29.99 -26.23 30.38
N ASP A 323 -30.88 -25.31 30.03
CA ASP A 323 -32.36 -25.24 30.22
C ASP A 323 -33.06 -26.20 31.20
N PRO A 324 -34.18 -25.76 31.86
CA PRO A 324 -35.48 -25.90 31.17
C PRO A 324 -36.64 -24.93 31.50
N LYS A 325 -37.49 -24.73 30.47
CA LYS A 325 -38.99 -24.68 30.45
C LYS A 325 -39.69 -23.46 31.09
N ALA A 326 -40.80 -22.90 30.59
CA ALA A 326 -41.81 -23.33 29.61
C ALA A 326 -42.72 -22.13 29.19
N GLY A 327 -43.48 -22.30 28.11
CA GLY A 327 -44.77 -21.63 27.87
C GLY A 327 -44.76 -20.60 26.72
N SER A 328 -44.92 -21.02 25.47
CA SER A 328 -46.20 -21.21 24.76
C SER A 328 -46.85 -19.91 24.23
N SER A 329 -47.15 -19.97 22.92
CA SER A 329 -48.33 -19.41 22.25
C SER A 329 -48.27 -17.99 21.63
N ARG A 330 -48.30 -18.01 20.28
CA ARG A 330 -49.23 -17.33 19.34
C ARG A 330 -48.63 -16.35 18.33
N HIS A 331 -48.82 -16.74 17.08
CA HIS A 331 -48.90 -15.95 15.86
C HIS A 331 -49.57 -14.58 16.05
N ARG A 332 -49.01 -13.56 15.39
CA ARG A 332 -49.79 -12.52 14.73
C ARG A 332 -49.04 -11.98 13.51
N GLU A 333 -49.55 -12.33 12.34
CA GLU A 333 -49.26 -11.65 11.07
C GLU A 333 -49.75 -10.19 11.18
N SER A 334 -48.91 -9.24 10.77
CA SER A 334 -49.36 -7.88 10.44
C SER A 334 -49.08 -7.63 8.97
N ARG A 335 -50.12 -7.81 8.15
CA ARG A 335 -50.21 -7.27 6.80
C ARG A 335 -50.33 -5.75 6.89
N ILE A 336 -49.39 -5.03 6.30
CA ILE A 336 -49.51 -3.59 6.04
C ILE A 336 -50.10 -3.42 4.64
N LEU A 337 -51.31 -2.87 4.58
CA LEU A 337 -52.01 -2.46 3.36
C LEU A 337 -51.38 -1.16 2.83
N LEU A 338 -50.87 -1.21 1.60
CA LEU A 338 -50.54 -0.03 0.80
C LEU A 338 -51.82 0.43 0.07
N LEU A 339 -52.33 1.61 0.44
CA LEU A 339 -53.36 2.33 -0.31
C LEU A 339 -52.69 3.23 -1.35
N VAL A 340 -53.00 2.97 -2.62
CA VAL A 340 -52.71 3.83 -3.77
C VAL A 340 -53.84 4.86 -3.90
N PRO A 341 -53.58 6.15 -4.15
CA PRO A 341 -54.63 7.10 -4.53
C PRO A 341 -54.81 7.08 -6.05
N ILE A 342 -56.05 6.89 -6.51
CA ILE A 342 -56.46 7.18 -7.89
C ILE A 342 -57.29 8.47 -7.86
N LEU A 343 -56.85 9.43 -8.67
CA LEU A 343 -57.59 10.64 -9.04
C LEU A 343 -58.71 10.31 -10.04
N ILE A 344 -59.76 11.13 -9.97
CA ILE A 344 -60.95 11.29 -10.83
C ILE A 344 -62.20 10.59 -10.27
#